data_AF-A0A7X3L971-F1
#
_entry.id   AF-A0A7X3L971-F1
#
_cell.length_a   1.000
_cell.length_b   1.000
_cell.length_c   1.000
_cell.angle_alpha   90.00
_cell.angle_beta   90.00
_cell.angle_gamma   90.00
#
_symmetry.space_group_name_H-M   'P 1'
#
loop_
_entity.id
_entity.type
_entity.pdbx_description
1 polymer ?
#
loop_
_entity_poly.entity_id
_entity_poly.type
_entity_poly.pdbx_seq_one_letter_code
_entity_poly.pdbx_strand_id
1 'polypeptide(L)'
;MKILILDDDQARAEDWKQEISKSLGGGANIVVYDNKNVGRVISELHEKRLSAREGSYQTVVELDEVDLLIVDYDLLRLDTDGRSAWSTGAEVAYAARLMSKVGPIVVVNQYGTNSFDLTMRRTSPSYADLDLGSKHITSTELWKDGDFEDFRPWHWPNLLREPSRFNDLSAFVLENLDNSVVEVLGLELSDFDSPRYVSPELLARLGLSRKGGMTFRQLLVGTQKEDGKHQPNPISVFNILEKDAELVKDMPSGVLSRLGAAVLSHWVERLILPNQELIADAPHLAYQYPWILENHESTDAWKGLARLDEVVGLTPVIENYRVHPTCLVSRAAYWAGQVKREIDVPEEFSMANVPDLAFCEDTSSFKDKSECKSFPSDLQTFDRERWVSDDLSAGGEKVNYEPQAYLLM
;
A
#
# COMPACT_ATOMS: atom_id res chain seq x y z
N MET A 1 9.21 -17.94 3.03
CA MET A 1 7.98 -17.25 2.63
C MET A 1 7.01 -18.27 2.03
N LYS A 2 5.79 -18.37 2.56
CA LYS A 2 4.67 -19.19 2.07
C LYS A 2 3.69 -18.30 1.31
N ILE A 3 3.58 -18.51 0.00
CA ILE A 3 2.68 -17.76 -0.89
C ILE A 3 1.54 -18.69 -1.28
N LEU A 4 0.30 -18.22 -1.11
CA LEU A 4 -0.90 -18.95 -1.54
C LEU A 4 -1.57 -18.20 -2.68
N ILE A 5 -1.87 -18.90 -3.78
CA ILE A 5 -2.59 -18.37 -4.93
C ILE A 5 -3.99 -18.99 -4.97
N LEU A 6 -5.01 -18.13 -5.00
CA LEU A 6 -6.42 -18.48 -5.18
C LEU A 6 -6.90 -17.93 -6.52
N ASP A 7 -7.16 -18.83 -7.46
CA ASP A 7 -7.69 -18.52 -8.79
C ASP A 7 -8.61 -19.67 -9.21
N ASP A 8 -9.68 -19.37 -9.95
CA ASP A 8 -10.60 -20.35 -10.50
C ASP A 8 -10.18 -20.85 -11.90
N ASP A 9 -9.12 -20.26 -12.47
CA ASP A 9 -8.38 -20.68 -13.64
C ASP A 9 -7.02 -21.28 -13.24
N GLN A 10 -6.99 -22.61 -13.05
CA GLN A 10 -5.81 -23.34 -12.60
C GLN A 10 -4.59 -23.13 -13.50
N ALA A 11 -4.79 -23.03 -14.82
CA ALA A 11 -3.68 -22.89 -15.77
C ALA A 11 -2.99 -21.54 -15.56
N ARG A 12 -3.77 -20.47 -15.47
CA ARG A 12 -3.28 -19.11 -15.21
C ARG A 12 -2.53 -19.01 -13.88
N ALA A 13 -3.05 -19.62 -12.81
CA ALA A 13 -2.39 -19.57 -11.51
C ALA A 13 -1.10 -20.40 -11.45
N GLU A 14 -1.03 -21.55 -12.11
CA GLU A 14 0.23 -22.29 -12.24
C GLU A 14 1.26 -21.53 -13.09
N ASP A 15 0.82 -20.80 -14.12
CA ASP A 15 1.70 -19.91 -14.89
C ASP A 15 2.26 -18.78 -13.99
N TRP A 16 1.42 -18.12 -13.19
CA TRP A 16 1.88 -17.13 -12.20
C TRP A 16 2.89 -17.73 -11.23
N LYS A 17 2.62 -18.91 -10.68
CA LYS A 17 3.54 -19.60 -9.78
C LYS A 17 4.89 -19.87 -10.44
N GLN A 18 4.91 -20.30 -11.70
CA GLN A 18 6.17 -20.57 -12.42
C GLN A 18 7.00 -19.29 -12.60
N GLU A 19 6.38 -18.21 -13.06
CA GLU A 19 7.07 -16.93 -13.28
C GLU A 19 7.52 -16.28 -11.96
N ILE A 20 6.69 -16.27 -10.93
CA ILE A 20 7.09 -15.78 -9.60
C ILE A 20 8.23 -16.64 -9.03
N SER A 21 8.16 -17.97 -9.17
CA SER A 21 9.23 -18.87 -8.69
C SER A 21 10.57 -18.58 -9.38
N LYS A 22 10.54 -18.25 -10.66
CA LYS A 22 11.71 -17.84 -11.44
C LYS A 22 12.28 -16.51 -10.92
N SER A 23 11.43 -15.50 -10.71
CA SER A 23 11.82 -14.20 -10.15
C SER A 23 12.43 -14.33 -8.75
N LEU A 24 11.94 -15.28 -7.94
CA LEU A 24 12.42 -15.52 -6.58
C LEU A 24 13.58 -16.52 -6.48
N GLY A 25 14.09 -17.05 -7.61
CA GLY A 25 15.16 -18.04 -7.61
C GLY A 25 14.85 -19.32 -6.81
N GLY A 26 13.56 -19.66 -6.64
CA GLY A 26 13.10 -20.82 -5.87
C GLY A 26 13.13 -20.67 -4.34
N GLY A 27 13.36 -19.47 -3.79
CA GLY A 27 13.45 -19.23 -2.34
C GLY A 27 12.11 -19.23 -1.57
N ALA A 28 10.97 -19.29 -2.27
CA ALA A 28 9.64 -19.24 -1.68
C ALA A 28 8.85 -20.54 -1.92
N ASN A 29 8.00 -20.91 -0.96
CA ASN A 29 7.04 -21.99 -1.10
C ASN A 29 5.73 -21.42 -1.69
N ILE A 30 5.52 -21.60 -2.99
CA ILE A 30 4.33 -21.11 -3.70
C ILE A 30 3.36 -22.25 -3.92
N VAL A 31 2.16 -22.12 -3.37
CA VAL A 31 1.09 -23.10 -3.45
C VAL A 31 -0.07 -22.51 -4.25
N VAL A 32 -0.54 -23.26 -5.25
CA VAL A 32 -1.76 -22.95 -6.01
C VAL A 32 -2.82 -23.94 -5.56
N TYR A 33 -3.97 -23.44 -5.13
CA TYR A 33 -5.10 -24.30 -4.79
C TYR A 33 -5.92 -24.63 -6.03
N ASP A 34 -6.32 -25.90 -6.14
CA ASP A 34 -7.33 -26.30 -7.12
C ASP A 34 -8.70 -25.67 -6.78
N ASN A 35 -9.59 -25.62 -7.76
CA ASN A 35 -10.91 -24.99 -7.61
C ASN A 35 -11.69 -25.52 -6.40
N LYS A 36 -11.51 -26.81 -6.05
CA LYS A 36 -12.15 -27.41 -4.87
C LYS A 36 -11.61 -26.80 -3.58
N ASN A 37 -10.30 -26.66 -3.45
CA ASN A 37 -9.67 -26.05 -2.28
C ASN A 37 -9.91 -24.54 -2.22
N VAL A 38 -9.91 -23.83 -3.35
CA VAL A 38 -10.30 -22.41 -3.41
C VAL A 38 -11.73 -22.23 -2.88
N GLY A 39 -12.69 -22.99 -3.42
CA GLY A 39 -14.09 -22.95 -2.98
C GLY A 39 -14.26 -23.33 -1.50
N ARG A 40 -13.49 -24.30 -1.00
CA ARG A 40 -13.49 -24.68 0.43
C ARG A 40 -13.00 -23.54 1.32
N VAL A 41 -11.86 -22.91 1.00
CA VAL A 41 -11.31 -21.81 1.80
C VAL A 41 -12.27 -20.62 1.84
N ILE A 42 -12.86 -20.25 0.71
CA ILE A 42 -13.83 -19.13 0.63
C ILE A 42 -15.07 -19.45 1.45
N SER A 43 -15.58 -20.68 1.35
CA SER A 43 -16.73 -21.14 2.14
C SER A 43 -16.42 -21.08 3.63
N GLU A 44 -15.24 -21.57 4.05
CA GLU A 44 -14.80 -21.52 5.45
C GLU A 44 -14.67 -20.07 5.96
N LEU A 45 -14.11 -19.15 5.16
CA LEU A 45 -14.04 -17.72 5.49
C LEU A 45 -15.44 -17.13 5.77
N HIS A 46 -16.43 -17.44 4.92
CA HIS A 46 -17.79 -16.95 5.08
C HIS A 46 -18.51 -17.60 6.28
N GLU A 47 -18.36 -18.90 6.47
CA GLU A 47 -18.92 -19.64 7.60
C GLU A 47 -18.38 -19.09 8.92
N LYS A 48 -17.05 -18.97 9.05
CA LYS A 48 -16.40 -18.43 10.26
C LYS A 48 -16.81 -16.98 10.51
N ARG A 49 -16.91 -16.15 9.48
CA ARG A 49 -17.40 -14.77 9.60
C ARG A 49 -18.85 -14.72 10.08
N LEU A 50 -19.71 -15.60 9.59
CA LEU A 50 -21.10 -15.66 10.04
C LEU A 50 -21.17 -16.11 11.50
N SER A 51 -20.47 -17.19 11.88
CA SER A 51 -20.41 -17.67 13.27
C SER A 51 -19.80 -16.65 14.24
N ALA A 52 -18.82 -15.86 13.78
CA ALA A 52 -18.21 -14.82 14.59
C ALA A 52 -19.19 -13.67 14.90
N ARG A 53 -20.16 -13.36 14.01
CA ARG A 53 -21.25 -12.42 14.32
C ARG A 53 -22.20 -12.93 15.40
N GLU A 54 -22.24 -14.24 15.61
CA GLU A 54 -23.02 -14.91 16.65
C GLU A 54 -22.20 -15.12 17.94
N GLY A 55 -20.99 -14.55 18.02
CA GLY A 55 -20.11 -14.60 19.20
C GLY A 55 -19.12 -15.78 19.22
N SER A 56 -19.02 -16.55 18.14
CA SER A 56 -18.09 -17.70 18.03
C SER A 56 -16.90 -17.38 17.11
N TYR A 57 -16.06 -16.43 17.52
CA TYR A 57 -14.90 -16.00 16.72
C TYR A 57 -13.87 -17.13 16.59
N GLN A 58 -13.54 -17.49 15.36
CA GLN A 58 -12.49 -18.45 15.01
C GLN A 58 -11.84 -18.05 13.70
N THR A 59 -10.52 -18.23 13.59
CA THR A 59 -9.79 -18.01 12.34
C THR A 59 -9.90 -19.22 11.41
N VAL A 60 -9.68 -18.97 10.12
CA VAL A 60 -9.40 -19.99 9.11
C VAL A 60 -7.93 -20.37 9.21
N VAL A 61 -7.65 -21.43 9.97
CA VAL A 61 -6.31 -21.86 10.39
C VAL A 61 -5.35 -22.03 9.20
N GLU A 62 -5.86 -22.47 8.07
CA GLU A 62 -5.07 -22.69 6.85
C GLU A 62 -4.42 -21.41 6.31
N LEU A 63 -5.05 -20.25 6.52
CA LEU A 63 -4.54 -18.94 6.12
C LEU A 63 -3.66 -18.28 7.18
N ASP A 64 -3.65 -18.79 8.42
CA ASP A 64 -2.89 -18.18 9.52
C ASP A 64 -1.37 -18.28 9.35
N GLU A 65 -0.90 -19.21 8.51
CA GLU A 65 0.51 -19.41 8.19
C GLU A 65 0.93 -18.83 6.83
N VAL A 66 0.01 -18.19 6.11
CA VAL A 66 0.26 -17.65 4.77
C VAL A 66 0.93 -16.28 4.90
N ASP A 67 2.16 -16.17 4.42
CA ASP A 67 2.94 -14.92 4.45
C ASP A 67 2.44 -13.92 3.40
N LEU A 68 1.94 -14.40 2.26
CA LEU A 68 1.36 -13.57 1.19
C LEU A 68 0.23 -14.32 0.50
N LEU A 69 -0.93 -13.69 0.40
CA LEU A 69 -2.09 -14.23 -0.30
C LEU A 69 -2.29 -13.48 -1.62
N ILE A 70 -2.36 -14.22 -2.72
CA ILE A 70 -2.68 -13.70 -4.05
C ILE A 70 -4.05 -14.25 -4.44
N VAL A 71 -4.99 -13.37 -4.79
CA VAL A 71 -6.37 -13.73 -5.11
C VAL A 71 -6.76 -13.12 -6.45
N ASP A 72 -7.21 -13.93 -7.40
CA ASP A 72 -7.84 -13.38 -8.61
C ASP A 72 -9.15 -12.67 -8.25
N TYR A 73 -9.44 -11.58 -8.94
CA TYR A 73 -10.65 -10.80 -8.69
C TYR A 73 -11.91 -11.54 -9.14
N ASP A 74 -11.86 -12.24 -10.29
CA ASP A 74 -13.03 -12.81 -10.97
C ASP A 74 -13.17 -14.32 -10.73
N LEU A 75 -13.58 -14.72 -9.53
CA LEU A 75 -13.71 -16.14 -9.12
C LEU A 75 -15.03 -16.81 -9.56
N LEU A 76 -15.51 -16.51 -10.77
CA LEU A 76 -16.86 -16.86 -11.26
C LEU A 76 -17.07 -18.36 -11.56
N ARG A 77 -16.01 -19.11 -11.83
CA ARG A 77 -16.04 -20.55 -12.21
C ARG A 77 -16.06 -21.50 -11.02
N LEU A 78 -16.07 -20.98 -9.78
CA LEU A 78 -16.17 -21.80 -8.57
C LEU A 78 -17.58 -22.35 -8.32
N ASP A 79 -18.60 -21.80 -8.98
CA ASP A 79 -20.01 -22.18 -8.80
C ASP A 79 -20.48 -23.21 -9.85
N THR A 80 -19.75 -24.32 -9.99
CA THR A 80 -20.16 -25.40 -10.91
C THR A 80 -21.32 -26.26 -10.37
N ASP A 81 -21.53 -26.24 -9.05
CA ASP A 81 -22.54 -27.06 -8.35
C ASP A 81 -23.68 -26.25 -7.70
N GLY A 82 -23.76 -24.93 -7.92
CA GLY A 82 -24.84 -24.08 -7.40
C GLY A 82 -24.81 -23.89 -5.86
N ARG A 83 -23.67 -24.16 -5.23
CA ARG A 83 -23.49 -24.13 -3.77
C ARG A 83 -22.48 -23.07 -3.31
N SER A 84 -21.67 -22.54 -4.22
CA SER A 84 -20.64 -21.57 -3.87
C SER A 84 -21.27 -20.18 -3.94
N ALA A 85 -21.27 -19.45 -2.82
CA ALA A 85 -21.63 -18.05 -2.86
C ALA A 85 -20.69 -17.34 -3.84
N TRP A 86 -21.25 -16.62 -4.81
CA TRP A 86 -20.46 -15.76 -5.69
C TRP A 86 -19.64 -14.83 -4.81
N SER A 87 -18.32 -14.86 -4.97
CA SER A 87 -17.43 -13.98 -4.23
C SER A 87 -16.40 -13.37 -5.18
N THR A 88 -16.22 -12.06 -5.07
CA THR A 88 -15.12 -11.37 -5.76
C THR A 88 -13.84 -11.48 -4.94
N GLY A 89 -12.68 -11.36 -5.58
CA GLY A 89 -11.39 -11.33 -4.86
C GLY A 89 -11.34 -10.24 -3.77
N ALA A 90 -12.04 -9.12 -3.96
CA ALA A 90 -12.15 -8.06 -2.94
C ALA A 90 -12.94 -8.52 -1.69
N GLU A 91 -14.00 -9.30 -1.86
CA GLU A 91 -14.75 -9.87 -0.73
C GLU A 91 -13.95 -10.97 -0.01
N VAL A 92 -13.19 -11.77 -0.76
CA VAL A 92 -12.25 -12.75 -0.21
C VAL A 92 -11.17 -12.04 0.59
N ALA A 93 -10.57 -10.97 0.07
CA ALA A 93 -9.56 -10.16 0.77
C ALA A 93 -10.12 -9.59 2.08
N TYR A 94 -11.32 -9.00 2.04
CA TYR A 94 -12.01 -8.50 3.23
C TYR A 94 -12.24 -9.62 4.27
N ALA A 95 -12.79 -10.76 3.85
CA ALA A 95 -13.07 -11.87 4.75
C ALA A 95 -11.78 -12.47 5.32
N ALA A 96 -10.73 -12.65 4.51
CA ALA A 96 -9.43 -13.15 4.93
C ALA A 96 -8.77 -12.22 5.96
N ARG A 97 -8.84 -10.90 5.75
CA ARG A 97 -8.32 -9.92 6.71
C ARG A 97 -9.03 -9.97 8.06
N LEU A 98 -10.34 -10.25 8.08
CA LEU A 98 -11.10 -10.37 9.33
C LEU A 98 -10.93 -11.74 10.01
N MET A 99 -10.79 -12.82 9.24
CA MET A 99 -10.93 -14.20 9.71
C MET A 99 -9.64 -15.01 9.63
N SER A 100 -8.48 -14.38 9.47
CA SER A 100 -7.21 -15.09 9.49
C SER A 100 -6.06 -14.18 9.94
N LYS A 101 -4.89 -14.81 10.13
CA LYS A 101 -3.62 -14.13 10.37
C LYS A 101 -2.78 -14.01 9.10
N VAL A 102 -3.39 -14.09 7.93
CA VAL A 102 -2.70 -13.91 6.64
C VAL A 102 -1.87 -12.63 6.63
N GLY A 103 -0.71 -12.66 5.96
CA GLY A 103 0.10 -11.49 5.67
C GLY A 103 -0.57 -10.50 4.72
N PRO A 104 0.20 -9.76 3.91
CA PRO A 104 -0.33 -8.93 2.85
C PRO A 104 -1.20 -9.75 1.87
N ILE A 105 -2.22 -9.09 1.33
CA ILE A 105 -3.18 -9.63 0.38
C ILE A 105 -3.06 -8.84 -0.92
N VAL A 106 -2.78 -9.53 -2.01
CA VAL A 106 -2.76 -8.98 -3.37
C VAL A 106 -4.01 -9.45 -4.10
N VAL A 107 -4.81 -8.51 -4.61
CA VAL A 107 -5.91 -8.83 -5.53
C VAL A 107 -5.46 -8.57 -6.96
N VAL A 108 -5.67 -9.54 -7.83
CA VAL A 108 -5.20 -9.51 -9.22
C VAL A 108 -6.38 -9.27 -10.16
N ASN A 109 -6.18 -8.46 -11.21
CA ASN A 109 -7.13 -8.16 -12.29
C ASN A 109 -8.37 -7.32 -11.94
N GLN A 110 -8.52 -6.81 -10.72
CA GLN A 110 -9.67 -5.93 -10.36
C GLN A 110 -9.83 -4.71 -11.29
N TYR A 111 -8.70 -4.20 -11.81
CA TYR A 111 -8.66 -2.98 -12.62
C TYR A 111 -8.13 -3.22 -14.04
N GLY A 112 -8.02 -4.49 -14.45
CA GLY A 112 -7.44 -4.91 -15.71
C GLY A 112 -6.10 -5.63 -15.53
N THR A 113 -5.53 -6.11 -16.64
CA THR A 113 -4.35 -7.00 -16.63
C THR A 113 -3.02 -6.26 -16.56
N ASN A 114 -2.97 -4.97 -16.92
CA ASN A 114 -1.75 -4.17 -17.06
C ASN A 114 -1.99 -2.68 -16.80
N SER A 115 -2.83 -2.32 -15.82
CA SER A 115 -3.27 -0.94 -15.61
C SER A 115 -2.35 -0.12 -14.69
N PHE A 116 -2.01 1.10 -15.06
CA PHE A 116 -1.35 2.10 -14.20
C PHE A 116 -2.29 3.27 -13.94
N ASP A 117 -2.57 3.57 -12.68
CA ASP A 117 -3.46 4.66 -12.27
C ASP A 117 -2.69 5.99 -12.10
N LEU A 118 -2.81 6.87 -13.08
CA LEU A 118 -2.29 8.23 -13.07
C LEU A 118 -2.97 9.12 -12.01
N THR A 119 -4.17 8.77 -11.52
CA THR A 119 -4.79 9.54 -10.44
C THR A 119 -4.12 9.30 -9.09
N MET A 120 -3.40 8.18 -8.95
CA MET A 120 -2.81 7.68 -7.70
C MET A 120 -3.84 7.48 -6.58
N ARG A 121 -5.12 7.27 -6.92
CA ARG A 121 -6.24 7.24 -5.96
C ARG A 121 -7.16 6.05 -6.11
N ARG A 122 -7.17 5.38 -7.27
CA ARG A 122 -8.15 4.35 -7.63
C ARG A 122 -8.21 3.19 -6.64
N THR A 123 -7.08 2.82 -6.04
CA THR A 123 -6.94 1.71 -5.10
C THR A 123 -7.24 2.09 -3.63
N SER A 124 -7.51 3.37 -3.34
CA SER A 124 -7.79 3.84 -1.97
C SER A 124 -8.89 3.05 -1.24
N PRO A 125 -10.01 2.64 -1.89
CA PRO A 125 -11.07 1.89 -1.22
C PRO A 125 -10.91 0.36 -1.27
N SER A 126 -9.82 -0.18 -1.84
CA SER A 126 -9.63 -1.63 -1.93
C SER A 126 -9.40 -2.26 -0.56
N TYR A 127 -9.93 -3.46 -0.36
CA TYR A 127 -9.68 -4.28 0.83
C TYR A 127 -8.38 -5.08 0.73
N ALA A 128 -7.80 -5.20 -0.46
CA ALA A 128 -6.47 -5.76 -0.66
C ALA A 128 -5.41 -4.76 -0.19
N ASP A 129 -4.24 -5.24 0.22
CA ASP A 129 -3.08 -4.40 0.53
C ASP A 129 -2.40 -3.89 -0.76
N LEU A 130 -2.58 -4.60 -1.88
CA LEU A 130 -2.16 -4.18 -3.22
C LEU A 130 -3.10 -4.73 -4.30
N ASP A 131 -3.43 -3.90 -5.29
CA ASP A 131 -4.18 -4.31 -6.47
C ASP A 131 -3.24 -4.33 -7.68
N LEU A 132 -3.14 -5.46 -8.37
CA LEU A 132 -2.24 -5.65 -9.52
C LEU A 132 -2.97 -6.21 -10.72
N GLY A 133 -2.38 -6.01 -11.90
CA GLY A 133 -2.74 -6.77 -13.09
C GLY A 133 -2.00 -8.11 -13.13
N SER A 134 -2.55 -9.08 -13.85
CA SER A 134 -1.90 -10.39 -14.06
C SER A 134 -0.52 -10.32 -14.71
N LYS A 135 -0.23 -9.29 -15.52
CA LYS A 135 1.13 -9.05 -16.05
C LYS A 135 2.07 -8.45 -15.02
N HIS A 136 1.52 -7.71 -14.06
CA HIS A 136 2.30 -7.04 -13.02
C HIS A 136 2.76 -8.01 -11.94
N ILE A 137 1.90 -8.95 -11.52
CA ILE A 137 2.25 -9.91 -10.45
C ILE A 137 3.41 -10.84 -10.85
N THR A 138 3.60 -11.08 -12.15
CA THR A 138 4.71 -11.87 -12.69
C THR A 138 5.95 -11.04 -13.03
N SER A 139 5.90 -9.71 -12.90
CA SER A 139 7.06 -8.84 -13.16
C SER A 139 8.17 -9.11 -12.16
N THR A 140 9.41 -9.24 -12.63
CA THR A 140 10.61 -9.35 -11.79
C THR A 140 10.81 -8.12 -10.90
N GLU A 141 10.40 -6.95 -11.38
CA GLU A 141 10.63 -5.66 -10.73
C GLU A 141 9.84 -5.51 -9.43
N LEU A 142 8.74 -6.25 -9.28
CA LEU A 142 7.89 -6.28 -8.09
C LEU A 142 8.57 -6.97 -6.88
N TRP A 143 9.63 -7.75 -7.13
CA TRP A 143 10.28 -8.61 -6.14
C TRP A 143 11.71 -8.19 -5.78
N LYS A 144 12.18 -7.05 -6.28
CA LYS A 144 13.54 -6.53 -6.02
C LYS A 144 13.51 -5.10 -5.45
N ASP A 145 14.62 -4.68 -4.87
CA ASP A 145 14.75 -3.39 -4.17
C ASP A 145 15.33 -2.26 -5.03
N GLY A 146 15.92 -2.55 -6.18
CA GLY A 146 16.55 -1.56 -7.04
C GLY A 146 16.98 -2.13 -8.38
N ASP A 147 17.76 -1.32 -9.12
CA ASP A 147 18.27 -1.67 -10.45
C ASP A 147 17.14 -2.06 -11.41
N PHE A 148 16.10 -1.23 -11.43
CA PHE A 148 14.89 -1.47 -12.22
C PHE A 148 15.16 -1.24 -13.71
N GLU A 149 14.70 -2.18 -14.55
CA GLU A 149 14.93 -2.13 -16.01
C GLU A 149 13.64 -1.93 -16.81
N ASP A 150 12.49 -2.19 -16.20
CA ASP A 150 11.18 -2.20 -16.86
C ASP A 150 10.12 -1.50 -15.98
N PHE A 151 8.85 -1.63 -16.35
CA PHE A 151 7.72 -1.09 -15.63
C PHE A 151 7.72 -1.51 -14.16
N ARG A 152 7.88 -0.51 -13.31
CA ARG A 152 7.92 -0.57 -11.87
C ARG A 152 7.34 0.72 -11.30
N PRO A 153 6.02 0.77 -11.09
CA PRO A 153 5.38 1.83 -10.34
C PRO A 153 6.08 2.11 -9.02
N TRP A 154 6.49 3.35 -8.78
CA TRP A 154 7.24 3.69 -7.58
C TRP A 154 6.50 3.32 -6.31
N HIS A 155 5.18 3.55 -6.27
CA HIS A 155 4.33 3.23 -5.13
C HIS A 155 4.24 1.73 -4.80
N TRP A 156 4.64 0.82 -5.68
CA TRP A 156 4.65 -0.62 -5.34
C TRP A 156 5.69 -0.92 -4.25
N PRO A 157 5.38 -1.78 -3.27
CA PRO A 157 6.36 -2.33 -2.35
C PRO A 157 7.22 -3.40 -3.04
N ASN A 158 8.30 -3.84 -2.38
CA ASN A 158 8.94 -5.11 -2.73
C ASN A 158 8.16 -6.26 -2.03
N LEU A 159 7.43 -7.07 -2.82
CA LEU A 159 6.60 -8.14 -2.26
C LEU A 159 7.38 -9.24 -1.54
N LEU A 160 8.70 -9.36 -1.77
CA LEU A 160 9.54 -10.29 -1.01
C LEU A 160 9.74 -9.85 0.44
N ARG A 161 9.74 -8.53 0.70
CA ARG A 161 9.96 -7.93 2.03
C ARG A 161 8.66 -7.58 2.74
N GLU A 162 7.60 -7.37 1.96
CA GLU A 162 6.31 -6.91 2.42
C GLU A 162 5.69 -7.75 3.56
N PRO A 163 5.79 -9.11 3.56
CA PRO A 163 5.33 -9.90 4.70
C PRO A 163 6.04 -9.57 6.02
N SER A 164 7.36 -9.33 5.98
CA SER A 164 8.12 -8.95 7.17
C SER A 164 7.69 -7.57 7.66
N ARG A 165 7.64 -6.59 6.74
CA ARG A 165 7.20 -5.23 7.06
C ARG A 165 5.80 -5.21 7.66
N PHE A 166 4.87 -5.97 7.08
CA PHE A 166 3.50 -6.06 7.57
C PHE A 166 3.43 -6.70 8.97
N ASN A 167 4.24 -7.72 9.24
CA ASN A 167 4.33 -8.33 10.56
C ASN A 167 4.90 -7.34 11.60
N ASP A 168 5.93 -6.56 11.23
CA ASP A 168 6.48 -5.51 12.10
C ASP A 168 5.44 -4.40 12.36
N LEU A 169 4.69 -4.00 11.32
CA LEU A 169 3.61 -3.03 11.45
C LEU A 169 2.47 -3.56 12.35
N SER A 170 2.11 -4.83 12.21
CA SER A 170 1.15 -5.49 13.09
C SER A 170 1.63 -5.55 14.53
N ALA A 171 2.92 -5.83 14.77
CA ALA A 171 3.50 -5.82 16.10
C ALA A 171 3.47 -4.40 16.70
N PHE A 172 3.85 -3.39 15.92
CA PHE A 172 3.75 -1.98 16.32
C PHE A 172 2.33 -1.58 16.72
N VAL A 173 1.33 -1.96 15.92
CA VAL A 173 -0.08 -1.71 16.25
C VAL A 173 -0.50 -2.48 17.50
N LEU A 174 -0.09 -3.75 17.64
CA LEU A 174 -0.41 -4.58 18.80
C LEU A 174 0.07 -3.95 20.11
N GLU A 175 1.30 -3.47 20.13
CA GLU A 175 1.92 -2.79 21.28
C GLU A 175 1.24 -1.47 21.62
N ASN A 176 0.56 -0.86 20.65
CA ASN A 176 -0.08 0.45 20.77
C ASN A 176 -1.61 0.41 20.68
N LEU A 177 -2.25 -0.76 20.77
CA LEU A 177 -3.70 -0.90 20.58
C LEU A 177 -4.51 0.09 21.43
N ASP A 178 -4.07 0.31 22.67
CA ASP A 178 -4.77 1.13 23.65
C ASP A 178 -4.17 2.54 23.80
N ASN A 179 -3.26 2.93 22.91
CA ASN A 179 -2.63 4.25 22.85
C ASN A 179 -3.26 5.11 21.75
N SER A 180 -3.23 6.43 21.92
CA SER A 180 -3.74 7.42 20.95
C SER A 180 -2.99 7.30 19.62
N VAL A 181 -3.73 7.10 18.52
CA VAL A 181 -3.14 6.96 17.16
C VAL A 181 -2.27 8.16 16.80
N VAL A 182 -2.78 9.36 17.12
CA VAL A 182 -2.13 10.63 16.79
C VAL A 182 -0.82 10.80 17.55
N GLU A 183 -0.81 10.48 18.84
CA GLU A 183 0.37 10.60 19.70
C GLU A 183 1.44 9.58 19.31
N VAL A 184 1.02 8.33 19.08
CA VAL A 184 1.92 7.23 18.69
C VAL A 184 2.60 7.50 17.35
N LEU A 185 1.89 8.09 16.39
CA LEU A 185 2.45 8.48 15.10
C LEU A 185 3.20 9.82 15.14
N GLY A 186 3.22 10.49 16.30
CA GLY A 186 3.89 11.78 16.50
C GLY A 186 3.32 12.91 15.65
N LEU A 187 2.01 12.89 15.40
CA LEU A 187 1.30 13.85 14.57
C LEU A 187 0.82 15.05 15.38
N GLU A 188 0.68 16.20 14.72
CA GLU A 188 0.13 17.42 15.31
C GLU A 188 -1.23 17.77 14.67
N LEU A 189 -2.19 18.21 15.49
CA LEU A 189 -3.58 18.47 15.07
C LEU A 189 -4.02 19.91 15.25
N SER A 190 -3.34 20.65 16.12
CA SER A 190 -3.75 21.96 16.63
C SER A 190 -2.89 23.09 16.08
N ASP A 191 -1.59 22.85 15.92
CA ASP A 191 -0.65 23.80 15.34
C ASP A 191 -0.54 23.61 13.83
N PHE A 192 -1.21 24.48 13.06
CA PHE A 192 -1.15 24.49 11.59
C PHE A 192 0.26 24.82 11.07
N ASP A 193 1.05 25.51 11.89
CA ASP A 193 2.44 25.79 11.64
C ASP A 193 3.31 24.68 12.19
N SER A 194 2.82 23.49 12.54
CA SER A 194 3.70 22.36 12.86
C SER A 194 4.18 21.64 11.59
N PRO A 195 5.46 21.20 11.54
CA PRO A 195 5.93 20.40 10.42
C PRO A 195 5.32 19.00 10.38
N ARG A 196 4.58 18.61 11.42
CA ARG A 196 3.85 17.33 11.52
C ARG A 196 2.34 17.50 11.53
N TYR A 197 1.85 18.67 11.09
CA TYR A 197 0.43 18.95 11.00
C TYR A 197 -0.25 18.07 9.95
N VAL A 198 -1.35 17.41 10.32
CA VAL A 198 -2.16 16.60 9.39
C VAL A 198 -3.48 17.30 9.10
N SER A 199 -3.82 17.41 7.81
CA SER A 199 -5.06 18.06 7.40
C SER A 199 -6.30 17.32 7.92
N PRO A 200 -7.41 18.03 8.19
CA PRO A 200 -8.63 17.40 8.70
C PRO A 200 -9.24 16.42 7.72
N GLU A 201 -9.07 16.65 6.42
CA GLU A 201 -9.51 15.74 5.38
C GLU A 201 -8.79 14.40 5.50
N LEU A 202 -7.47 14.40 5.61
CA LEU A 202 -6.68 13.17 5.75
C LEU A 202 -6.99 12.43 7.05
N LEU A 203 -7.21 13.14 8.16
CA LEU A 203 -7.65 12.54 9.42
C LEU A 203 -9.03 11.90 9.30
N ALA A 204 -9.98 12.59 8.68
CA ALA A 204 -11.34 12.09 8.49
C ALA A 204 -11.37 10.82 7.64
N ARG A 205 -10.44 10.67 6.67
CA ARG A 205 -10.31 9.46 5.85
C ARG A 205 -9.92 8.22 6.66
N LEU A 206 -9.18 8.40 7.75
CA LEU A 206 -8.87 7.35 8.72
C LEU A 206 -10.00 7.17 9.76
N GLY A 207 -10.98 8.07 9.84
CA GLY A 207 -12.01 8.06 10.89
C GLY A 207 -11.60 8.79 12.18
N LEU A 208 -10.51 9.57 12.16
CA LEU A 208 -10.04 10.35 13.29
C LEU A 208 -10.69 11.75 13.33
N SER A 209 -10.75 12.32 14.53
CA SER A 209 -11.20 13.70 14.76
C SER A 209 -10.07 14.59 15.26
N ARG A 210 -10.22 15.92 15.10
CA ARG A 210 -9.27 16.92 15.62
C ARG A 210 -9.11 16.93 17.14
N LYS A 211 -10.02 16.31 17.88
CA LYS A 211 -9.92 16.23 19.34
C LYS A 211 -8.77 15.32 19.78
N GLY A 212 -8.23 14.49 18.88
CA GLY A 212 -7.23 13.48 19.22
C GLY A 212 -7.79 12.41 20.16
N GLY A 213 -6.88 11.69 20.83
CA GLY A 213 -7.20 10.76 21.92
C GLY A 213 -7.89 9.44 21.52
N MET A 214 -8.29 9.27 20.25
CA MET A 214 -8.79 7.99 19.77
C MET A 214 -7.64 6.98 19.69
N THR A 215 -7.82 5.84 20.35
CA THR A 215 -6.84 4.74 20.34
C THR A 215 -6.97 3.88 19.08
N PHE A 216 -5.95 3.09 18.76
CA PHE A 216 -6.03 2.12 17.65
C PHE A 216 -7.22 1.15 17.81
N ARG A 217 -7.48 0.66 19.03
CA ARG A 217 -8.62 -0.23 19.31
C ARG A 217 -9.94 0.48 19.06
N GLN A 218 -10.11 1.69 19.61
CA GLN A 218 -11.33 2.46 19.40
C GLN A 218 -11.56 2.80 17.93
N LEU A 219 -10.48 3.07 17.20
CA LEU A 219 -10.54 3.32 15.76
C LEU A 219 -11.15 2.13 15.01
N LEU A 220 -10.71 0.91 15.31
CA LEU A 220 -11.15 -0.31 14.62
C LEU A 220 -12.51 -0.83 15.09
N VAL A 221 -12.74 -0.84 16.40
CA VAL A 221 -13.98 -1.36 17.01
C VAL A 221 -15.16 -0.42 16.76
N GLY A 222 -14.90 0.88 16.66
CA GLY A 222 -15.95 1.89 16.52
C GLY A 222 -16.56 2.30 17.85
N THR A 223 -17.79 2.82 17.81
CA THR A 223 -18.48 3.38 18.97
C THR A 223 -19.71 2.56 19.32
N GLN A 224 -20.02 2.45 20.61
CA GLN A 224 -21.26 1.83 21.05
C GLN A 224 -22.40 2.85 20.95
N LYS A 225 -23.48 2.48 20.24
CA LYS A 225 -24.72 3.25 20.14
C LYS A 225 -25.55 3.10 21.42
N GLU A 226 -26.55 3.97 21.59
CA GLU A 226 -27.49 3.93 22.73
C GLU A 226 -28.28 2.62 22.83
N ASP A 227 -28.52 1.94 21.70
CA ASP A 227 -29.20 0.64 21.64
C ASP A 227 -28.28 -0.55 22.00
N GLY A 228 -27.03 -0.26 22.36
CA GLY A 228 -26.01 -1.24 22.74
C GLY A 228 -25.23 -1.83 21.57
N LYS A 229 -25.62 -1.58 20.31
CA LYS A 229 -24.92 -2.08 19.12
C LYS A 229 -23.70 -1.23 18.80
N HIS A 230 -22.67 -1.84 18.22
CA HIS A 230 -21.48 -1.14 17.75
C HIS A 230 -21.70 -0.56 16.35
N GLN A 231 -21.25 0.68 16.17
CA GLN A 231 -21.13 1.34 14.88
C GLN A 231 -19.66 1.38 14.50
N PRO A 232 -19.25 0.83 13.34
CA PRO A 232 -17.88 0.98 12.90
C PRO A 232 -17.59 2.45 12.61
N ASN A 233 -16.35 2.89 12.85
CA ASN A 233 -15.94 4.22 12.40
C ASN A 233 -15.94 4.28 10.87
N PRO A 234 -16.21 5.45 10.26
CA PRO A 234 -16.24 5.61 8.80
C PRO A 234 -14.82 5.65 8.22
N ILE A 235 -14.09 4.55 8.30
CA ILE A 235 -12.73 4.41 7.79
C ILE A 235 -12.81 4.24 6.27
N SER A 236 -12.55 5.32 5.54
CA SER A 236 -12.71 5.32 4.07
C SER A 236 -11.67 4.47 3.32
N VAL A 237 -10.53 4.22 3.94
CA VAL A 237 -9.43 3.41 3.38
C VAL A 237 -9.61 1.91 3.57
N PHE A 238 -10.51 1.50 4.48
CA PHE A 238 -10.89 0.11 4.71
C PHE A 238 -12.26 0.11 5.42
N ASN A 239 -13.33 -0.04 4.63
CA ASN A 239 -14.69 0.08 5.15
C ASN A 239 -15.13 -1.18 5.90
N ILE A 240 -15.04 -1.17 7.23
CA ILE A 240 -15.63 -2.23 8.07
C ILE A 240 -17.16 -2.16 7.95
N LEU A 241 -17.77 -3.24 7.47
CA LEU A 241 -19.21 -3.29 7.25
C LEU A 241 -19.95 -3.29 8.59
N GLU A 242 -21.08 -2.57 8.65
CA GLU A 242 -21.88 -2.44 9.90
C GLU A 242 -22.27 -3.80 10.50
N LYS A 243 -22.56 -4.80 9.65
CA LYS A 243 -22.87 -6.18 10.08
C LYS A 243 -21.71 -6.94 10.72
N ASP A 244 -20.48 -6.45 10.59
CA ASP A 244 -19.28 -7.06 11.17
C ASP A 244 -18.73 -6.26 12.36
N ALA A 245 -19.39 -5.18 12.79
CA ALA A 245 -18.89 -4.33 13.87
C ALA A 245 -18.73 -5.09 15.21
N GLU A 246 -19.73 -5.89 15.59
CA GLU A 246 -19.65 -6.74 16.80
C GLU A 246 -18.55 -7.81 16.68
N LEU A 247 -18.35 -8.36 15.48
CA LEU A 247 -17.26 -9.32 15.22
C LEU A 247 -15.89 -8.68 15.46
N VAL A 248 -15.69 -7.43 15.05
CA VAL A 248 -14.41 -6.72 15.23
C VAL A 248 -14.15 -6.41 16.70
N LYS A 249 -15.20 -6.07 17.45
CA LYS A 249 -15.13 -5.86 18.90
C LYS A 249 -14.62 -7.09 19.65
N ASP A 250 -15.11 -8.27 19.29
CA ASP A 250 -14.77 -9.54 19.95
C ASP A 250 -13.51 -10.21 19.34
N MET A 251 -12.90 -9.56 18.35
CA MET A 251 -11.70 -10.06 17.67
C MET A 251 -10.51 -10.13 18.64
N PRO A 252 -9.75 -11.24 18.68
CA PRO A 252 -8.53 -11.33 19.48
C PRO A 252 -7.52 -10.24 19.09
N SER A 253 -6.86 -9.63 20.08
CA SER A 253 -5.93 -8.51 19.87
C SER A 253 -4.87 -8.78 18.79
N GLY A 254 -4.37 -10.02 18.69
CA GLY A 254 -3.41 -10.41 17.65
C GLY A 254 -3.99 -10.26 16.23
N VAL A 255 -5.25 -10.66 16.00
CA VAL A 255 -5.88 -10.48 14.68
C VAL A 255 -6.32 -9.03 14.48
N LEU A 256 -6.83 -8.38 15.53
CA LEU A 256 -7.20 -6.96 15.49
C LEU A 256 -6.02 -6.07 15.10
N SER A 257 -4.82 -6.37 15.59
CA SER A 257 -3.61 -5.65 15.22
C SER A 257 -3.24 -5.77 13.74
N ARG A 258 -3.55 -6.91 13.09
CA ARG A 258 -3.33 -7.11 11.65
C ARG A 258 -4.34 -6.33 10.82
N LEU A 259 -5.60 -6.27 11.26
CA LEU A 259 -6.60 -5.37 10.68
C LEU A 259 -6.15 -3.91 10.81
N GLY A 260 -5.64 -3.53 11.99
CA GLY A 260 -5.07 -2.21 12.21
C GLY A 260 -3.85 -1.89 11.35
N ALA A 261 -2.96 -2.86 11.12
CA ALA A 261 -1.83 -2.70 10.22
C ALA A 261 -2.27 -2.46 8.78
N ALA A 262 -3.26 -3.20 8.27
CA ALA A 262 -3.81 -2.97 6.93
C ALA A 262 -4.46 -1.58 6.81
N VAL A 263 -5.31 -1.19 7.78
CA VAL A 263 -5.94 0.13 7.82
C VAL A 263 -4.91 1.25 7.85
N LEU A 264 -3.89 1.13 8.71
CA LEU A 264 -2.83 2.11 8.84
C LEU A 264 -1.96 2.16 7.58
N SER A 265 -1.59 1.02 7.02
CA SER A 265 -0.81 0.94 5.77
C SER A 265 -1.59 1.57 4.62
N HIS A 266 -2.88 1.32 4.47
CA HIS A 266 -3.68 1.97 3.42
C HIS A 266 -3.71 3.48 3.59
N TRP A 267 -3.89 3.97 4.82
CA TRP A 267 -3.89 5.39 5.09
C TRP A 267 -2.53 6.04 4.78
N VAL A 268 -1.43 5.46 5.28
CA VAL A 268 -0.09 6.00 5.08
C VAL A 268 0.33 5.90 3.61
N GLU A 269 0.23 4.72 2.99
CA GLU A 269 0.75 4.47 1.64
C GLU A 269 -0.14 5.01 0.51
N ARG A 270 -1.46 5.10 0.71
CA ARG A 270 -2.39 5.49 -0.36
C ARG A 270 -2.90 6.91 -0.24
N LEU A 271 -2.83 7.52 0.96
CA LEU A 271 -3.33 8.88 1.17
C LEU A 271 -2.26 9.85 1.67
N ILE A 272 -1.43 9.46 2.65
CA ILE A 272 -0.44 10.39 3.22
C ILE A 272 0.79 10.51 2.31
N LEU A 273 1.50 9.41 2.07
CA LEU A 273 2.76 9.40 1.33
C LEU A 273 2.61 9.89 -0.12
N PRO A 274 1.57 9.51 -0.89
CA PRO A 274 1.42 10.01 -2.24
C PRO A 274 1.34 11.52 -2.30
N ASN A 275 0.88 12.20 -1.23
CA ASN A 275 0.84 13.65 -1.24
C ASN A 275 2.23 14.31 -1.16
N GLN A 276 3.26 13.62 -0.65
CA GLN A 276 4.64 14.13 -0.55
C GLN A 276 4.78 15.47 0.22
N GLU A 277 3.80 15.81 1.07
CA GLU A 277 3.76 17.07 1.83
C GLU A 277 4.13 16.87 3.31
N LEU A 278 3.42 15.96 3.99
CA LEU A 278 3.67 15.65 5.40
C LEU A 278 4.95 14.81 5.54
N ILE A 279 4.97 13.70 4.80
CA ILE A 279 6.14 12.87 4.58
C ILE A 279 6.38 12.81 3.08
N ALA A 280 7.63 12.73 2.68
CA ALA A 280 8.02 12.51 1.30
C ALA A 280 9.04 11.37 1.21
N ASP A 281 8.93 10.56 0.17
CA ASP A 281 9.96 9.59 -0.16
C ASP A 281 11.22 10.27 -0.75
N ALA A 282 12.33 9.53 -0.78
CA ALA A 282 13.63 10.11 -1.16
C ALA A 282 13.65 10.81 -2.53
N PRO A 283 13.19 10.20 -3.64
CA PRO A 283 13.14 10.86 -4.94
C PRO A 283 12.37 12.19 -4.92
N HIS A 284 11.18 12.20 -4.32
CA HIS A 284 10.34 13.39 -4.29
C HIS A 284 10.88 14.47 -3.34
N LEU A 285 11.46 14.07 -2.20
CA LEU A 285 12.10 14.99 -1.26
C LEU A 285 13.30 15.69 -1.91
N ALA A 286 14.17 14.94 -2.60
CA ALA A 286 15.32 15.51 -3.29
C ALA A 286 14.92 16.41 -4.46
N TYR A 287 13.83 16.06 -5.17
CA TYR A 287 13.27 16.93 -6.20
C TYR A 287 12.81 18.28 -5.64
N GLN A 288 12.20 18.30 -4.44
CA GLN A 288 11.80 19.54 -3.76
C GLN A 288 12.99 20.32 -3.18
N TYR A 289 14.01 19.61 -2.67
CA TYR A 289 15.15 20.18 -1.95
C TYR A 289 16.48 19.60 -2.47
N PRO A 290 16.95 19.94 -3.69
CA PRO A 290 18.09 19.24 -4.30
C PRO A 290 19.40 19.33 -3.51
N TRP A 291 19.57 20.37 -2.69
CA TRP A 291 20.74 20.55 -1.82
C TRP A 291 20.87 19.50 -0.71
N ILE A 292 19.86 18.65 -0.50
CA ILE A 292 19.96 17.53 0.43
C ILE A 292 20.81 16.37 -0.12
N LEU A 293 21.16 16.40 -1.41
CA LEU A 293 22.05 15.43 -2.04
C LEU A 293 23.51 15.80 -1.85
N GLU A 294 24.35 14.82 -1.52
CA GLU A 294 25.80 15.02 -1.38
C GLU A 294 26.45 15.52 -2.67
N ASN A 295 25.94 15.08 -3.82
CA ASN A 295 26.42 15.48 -5.15
C ASN A 295 25.24 15.74 -6.10
N HIS A 296 24.51 16.82 -5.85
CA HIS A 296 23.30 17.21 -6.61
C HIS A 296 23.56 17.46 -8.11
N GLU A 297 24.80 17.71 -8.53
CA GLU A 297 25.18 17.90 -9.94
C GLU A 297 25.30 16.57 -10.71
N SER A 298 25.44 15.44 -9.99
CA SER A 298 25.67 14.12 -10.57
C SER A 298 24.36 13.36 -10.79
N THR A 299 24.06 13.01 -12.04
CA THR A 299 22.93 12.13 -12.40
C THR A 299 22.94 10.81 -11.64
N ASP A 300 24.12 10.26 -11.32
CA ASP A 300 24.23 9.00 -10.57
C ASP A 300 23.76 9.15 -9.12
N ALA A 301 23.96 10.32 -8.49
CA ALA A 301 23.45 10.59 -7.14
C ALA A 301 21.92 10.59 -7.12
N TRP A 302 21.28 11.16 -8.15
CA TRP A 302 19.83 11.11 -8.32
C TRP A 302 19.31 9.69 -8.52
N LYS A 303 19.96 8.90 -9.39
CA LYS A 303 19.61 7.49 -9.61
C LYS A 303 19.72 6.65 -8.35
N GLY A 304 20.68 6.96 -7.46
CA GLY A 304 20.84 6.31 -6.16
C GLY A 304 19.65 6.45 -5.20
N LEU A 305 18.76 7.42 -5.45
CA LEU A 305 17.55 7.64 -4.65
C LEU A 305 16.42 6.65 -4.97
N ALA A 306 16.45 6.06 -6.16
CA ALA A 306 15.38 5.22 -6.68
C ALA A 306 15.52 3.75 -6.24
N ARG A 307 15.74 3.55 -4.94
CA ARG A 307 15.94 2.25 -4.28
C ARG A 307 15.01 2.12 -3.07
N LEU A 308 14.57 0.90 -2.78
CA LEU A 308 13.63 0.59 -1.70
C LEU A 308 14.32 0.08 -0.42
N ASP A 309 15.53 -0.47 -0.55
CA ASP A 309 16.33 -1.00 0.56
C ASP A 309 17.09 0.08 1.29
N GLU A 310 17.91 0.81 0.55
CA GLU A 310 18.82 1.82 1.04
C GLU A 310 18.87 2.98 0.05
N VAL A 311 18.70 4.19 0.58
CA VAL A 311 18.80 5.40 -0.22
C VAL A 311 20.25 5.84 -0.21
N VAL A 312 20.83 5.96 -1.40
CA VAL A 312 22.22 6.37 -1.57
C VAL A 312 22.25 7.80 -2.12
N GLY A 313 23.17 8.63 -1.60
CA GLY A 313 23.43 9.97 -2.10
C GLY A 313 22.75 11.11 -1.35
N LEU A 314 21.92 10.82 -0.34
CA LEU A 314 21.44 11.83 0.61
C LEU A 314 22.54 12.21 1.60
N THR A 315 22.56 13.49 2.00
CA THR A 315 23.43 13.96 3.08
C THR A 315 23.07 13.26 4.40
N PRO A 316 24.05 12.89 5.25
CA PRO A 316 23.79 12.10 6.46
C PRO A 316 22.83 12.76 7.47
N VAL A 317 22.70 14.09 7.44
CA VAL A 317 21.78 14.84 8.31
C VAL A 317 20.31 14.49 8.05
N ILE A 318 19.97 14.04 6.83
CA ILE A 318 18.60 13.73 6.43
C ILE A 318 18.03 12.53 7.20
N GLU A 319 18.87 11.58 7.61
CA GLU A 319 18.42 10.41 8.37
C GLU A 319 17.79 10.78 9.73
N ASN A 320 18.12 11.95 10.29
CA ASN A 320 17.46 12.45 11.51
C ASN A 320 15.96 12.72 11.32
N TYR A 321 15.52 12.90 10.08
CA TYR A 321 14.14 13.20 9.71
C TYR A 321 13.40 12.01 9.14
N ARG A 322 14.01 10.81 9.16
CA ARG A 322 13.39 9.59 8.66
C ARG A 322 12.14 9.23 9.47
N VAL A 323 11.12 8.72 8.78
CA VAL A 323 9.89 8.25 9.41
C VAL A 323 10.20 6.97 10.19
N HIS A 324 9.89 6.97 11.49
CA HIS A 324 10.05 5.84 12.38
C HIS A 324 8.74 5.49 13.11
N PRO A 325 8.47 4.19 13.37
CA PRO A 325 9.27 3.03 12.93
C PRO A 325 9.22 2.83 11.41
N THR A 326 10.28 2.23 10.85
CA THR A 326 10.42 2.08 9.39
C THR A 326 9.38 1.17 8.77
N CYS A 327 8.66 0.36 9.56
CA CYS A 327 7.57 -0.48 9.08
C CYS A 327 6.32 0.33 8.65
N LEU A 328 6.22 1.61 9.01
CA LEU A 328 5.09 2.47 8.61
C LEU A 328 5.02 2.69 7.09
N VAL A 329 6.16 2.59 6.40
CA VAL A 329 6.30 2.85 4.96
C VAL A 329 7.14 1.74 4.31
N SER A 330 6.83 1.43 3.06
CA SER A 330 7.45 0.38 2.24
C SER A 330 8.75 0.81 1.58
N ARG A 331 9.03 2.11 1.59
CA ARG A 331 10.22 2.76 1.05
C ARG A 331 10.69 3.84 2.02
N ALA A 332 11.94 4.28 1.91
CA ALA A 332 12.45 5.34 2.76
C ALA A 332 11.65 6.65 2.55
N ALA A 333 11.08 7.16 3.64
CA ALA A 333 10.36 8.41 3.68
C ALA A 333 10.79 9.26 4.87
N TYR A 334 10.65 10.57 4.74
CA TYR A 334 11.14 11.57 5.68
C TYR A 334 10.06 12.60 5.96
N TRP A 335 10.10 13.22 7.14
CA TRP A 335 9.20 14.32 7.50
C TRP A 335 9.55 15.58 6.70
N ALA A 336 8.97 15.72 5.51
CA ALA A 336 9.29 16.77 4.55
C ALA A 336 9.12 18.19 5.13
N GLY A 337 8.07 18.40 5.94
CA GLY A 337 7.85 19.65 6.65
C GLY A 337 8.97 20.03 7.62
N GLN A 338 9.64 19.04 8.25
CA GLN A 338 10.77 19.28 9.15
C GLN A 338 12.04 19.61 8.35
N VAL A 339 12.33 18.81 7.32
CA VAL A 339 13.45 19.01 6.40
C VAL A 339 13.43 20.43 5.83
N LYS A 340 12.28 20.88 5.32
CA LYS A 340 12.07 22.23 4.78
C LYS A 340 12.45 23.36 5.73
N ARG A 341 12.27 23.17 7.03
CA ARG A 341 12.43 24.22 8.05
C ARG A 341 13.79 24.24 8.70
N GLU A 342 14.38 23.06 8.85
CA GLU A 342 15.58 22.88 9.66
C GLU A 342 16.84 22.74 8.80
N ILE A 343 16.71 22.48 7.50
CA ILE A 343 17.85 22.36 6.60
C ILE A 343 17.93 23.58 5.68
N ASP A 344 18.90 24.44 5.97
CA ASP A 344 19.20 25.62 5.16
C ASP A 344 19.79 25.24 3.81
N VAL A 345 19.54 26.10 2.82
CA VAL A 345 20.20 26.03 1.51
C VAL A 345 21.65 26.46 1.68
N PRO A 346 22.66 25.64 1.31
CA PRO A 346 24.06 26.04 1.35
C PRO A 346 24.30 27.28 0.49
N GLU A 347 25.18 28.20 0.92
CA GLU A 347 25.45 29.45 0.21
C GLU A 347 26.00 29.21 -1.21
N GLU A 348 26.72 28.11 -1.40
CA GLU A 348 27.32 27.67 -2.65
C GLU A 348 26.35 26.93 -3.59
N PHE A 349 25.15 26.56 -3.11
CA PHE A 349 24.19 25.81 -3.92
C PHE A 349 23.60 26.67 -5.04
N SER A 350 23.51 26.09 -6.23
CA SER A 350 22.91 26.74 -7.40
C SER A 350 21.97 25.78 -8.12
N MET A 351 20.70 26.20 -8.27
CA MET A 351 19.72 25.45 -9.08
C MET A 351 20.16 25.30 -10.54
N ALA A 352 21.04 26.17 -11.06
CA ALA A 352 21.56 26.07 -12.42
C ALA A 352 22.47 24.85 -12.63
N ASN A 353 22.98 24.26 -11.54
CA ASN A 353 23.86 23.09 -11.59
C ASN A 353 23.10 21.76 -11.39
N VAL A 354 21.81 21.83 -11.04
CA VAL A 354 20.96 20.65 -10.92
C VAL A 354 20.61 20.16 -12.32
N PRO A 355 20.84 18.87 -12.65
CA PRO A 355 20.51 18.33 -13.96
C PRO A 355 18.99 18.36 -14.20
N ASP A 356 18.58 18.55 -15.46
CA ASP A 356 17.17 18.61 -15.86
C ASP A 356 16.55 17.20 -15.94
N LEU A 357 16.33 16.59 -14.77
CA LEU A 357 15.81 15.25 -14.61
C LEU A 357 14.34 15.28 -14.14
N ALA A 358 13.60 14.26 -14.54
CA ALA A 358 12.28 13.96 -14.00
C ALA A 358 12.29 12.55 -13.37
N PHE A 359 11.61 12.40 -12.23
CA PHE A 359 11.37 11.09 -11.63
C PHE A 359 10.17 10.43 -12.27
N CYS A 360 10.40 9.34 -13.01
CA CYS A 360 9.38 8.60 -13.73
C CYS A 360 8.71 7.58 -12.80
N GLU A 361 7.45 7.82 -12.47
CA GLU A 361 6.64 7.00 -11.55
C GLU A 361 6.45 5.57 -12.06
N ASP A 362 6.35 5.38 -13.37
CA ASP A 362 6.09 4.10 -14.04
C ASP A 362 7.30 3.16 -14.03
N THR A 363 8.52 3.68 -13.90
CA THR A 363 9.78 2.92 -13.96
C THR A 363 10.63 3.06 -12.71
N SER A 364 10.20 3.86 -11.74
CA SER A 364 10.97 4.13 -10.52
C SER A 364 12.39 4.58 -10.84
N SER A 365 12.55 5.57 -11.70
CA SER A 365 13.89 6.02 -12.13
C SER A 365 13.92 7.49 -12.51
N PHE A 366 15.09 8.12 -12.37
CA PHE A 366 15.34 9.46 -12.90
C PHE A 366 15.80 9.36 -14.37
N LYS A 367 15.14 10.12 -15.24
CA LYS A 367 15.46 10.24 -16.67
C LYS A 367 15.56 11.70 -17.08
N ASP A 368 16.22 11.97 -18.20
CA ASP A 368 16.26 13.31 -18.79
C ASP A 368 14.83 13.79 -19.05
N LYS A 369 14.49 14.98 -18.55
CA LYS A 369 13.12 15.50 -18.58
C LYS A 369 12.55 15.58 -20.00
N SER A 370 13.39 15.79 -21.01
CA SER A 370 13.00 15.81 -22.43
C SER A 370 12.53 14.46 -22.98
N GLU A 371 12.84 13.36 -22.29
CA GLU A 371 12.43 11.99 -22.65
C GLU A 371 11.16 11.56 -21.90
N CYS A 372 10.69 12.38 -20.96
CA CYS A 372 9.58 12.05 -20.08
C CYS A 372 8.28 12.72 -20.55
N LYS A 373 7.16 12.12 -20.17
CA LYS A 373 5.83 12.73 -20.33
C LYS A 373 5.26 13.06 -18.99
N SER A 374 4.79 14.29 -18.84
CA SER A 374 4.07 14.67 -17.64
C SER A 374 2.59 14.30 -17.71
N PHE A 375 1.98 14.11 -16.54
CA PHE A 375 0.56 13.91 -16.38
C PHE A 375 0.05 14.66 -15.14
N PRO A 376 -1.21 15.15 -15.16
CA PRO A 376 -1.79 15.74 -13.97
C PRO A 376 -2.12 14.65 -12.96
N SER A 377 -1.75 14.85 -11.69
CA SER A 377 -2.19 14.00 -10.60
C SER A 377 -3.41 14.63 -9.92
N ASP A 378 -4.38 13.79 -9.53
CA ASP A 378 -5.56 14.25 -8.80
C ASP A 378 -5.26 14.58 -7.32
N LEU A 379 -4.05 14.27 -6.84
CA LEU A 379 -3.64 14.46 -5.45
C LEU A 379 -3.75 15.94 -5.04
N GLN A 380 -4.09 16.18 -3.77
CA GLN A 380 -4.24 17.54 -3.25
C GLN A 380 -2.87 18.04 -2.76
N THR A 381 -1.95 18.25 -3.70
CA THR A 381 -0.54 18.49 -3.42
C THR A 381 -0.04 19.79 -4.02
N PHE A 382 1.11 20.24 -3.52
CA PHE A 382 1.94 21.25 -4.19
C PHE A 382 2.32 20.82 -5.61
N ASP A 383 2.77 19.58 -5.79
CA ASP A 383 3.14 19.05 -7.09
C ASP A 383 1.97 18.32 -7.74
N ARG A 384 1.30 19.00 -8.68
CA ARG A 384 0.18 18.45 -9.46
C ARG A 384 0.65 17.75 -10.72
N GLU A 385 1.94 17.75 -11.01
CA GLU A 385 2.50 17.20 -12.22
C GLU A 385 3.43 16.04 -11.86
N ARG A 386 3.17 14.85 -12.41
CA ARG A 386 4.04 13.69 -12.26
C ARG A 386 4.52 13.25 -13.62
N TRP A 387 5.53 12.38 -13.65
CA TRP A 387 6.20 12.00 -14.88
C TRP A 387 6.16 10.49 -15.09
N VAL A 388 6.07 10.09 -16.35
CA VAL A 388 6.27 8.71 -16.82
C VAL A 388 7.31 8.70 -17.93
N SER A 389 7.92 7.55 -18.14
CA SER A 389 8.91 7.36 -19.20
C SER A 389 8.35 6.79 -20.49
N ASP A 390 7.26 6.01 -20.38
CA ASP A 390 6.67 5.34 -21.52
C ASP A 390 5.74 6.28 -22.32
N ASP A 391 5.55 5.94 -23.59
CA ASP A 391 4.50 6.55 -24.38
C ASP A 391 3.13 6.24 -23.75
N LEU A 392 2.49 7.28 -23.21
CA LEU A 392 1.10 7.27 -22.79
C LEU A 392 0.20 6.70 -23.90
N SER A 393 -0.15 5.42 -23.79
CA SER A 393 -0.93 4.70 -24.80
C SER A 393 -2.12 4.01 -24.15
N ALA A 394 -3.23 3.94 -24.89
CA ALA A 394 -4.45 3.26 -24.47
C ALA A 394 -4.56 1.91 -25.18
N GLY A 395 -4.60 0.82 -24.38
CA GLY A 395 -4.83 -0.54 -24.87
C GLY A 395 -3.65 -1.20 -25.61
N GLY A 396 -3.54 -2.52 -25.46
CA GLY A 396 -2.52 -3.34 -26.12
C GLY A 396 -1.75 -4.25 -25.17
N GLU A 397 -0.60 -4.77 -25.61
CA GLU A 397 0.30 -5.56 -24.76
C GLU A 397 1.06 -4.71 -23.74
N LYS A 398 1.15 -3.39 -23.97
CA LYS A 398 1.83 -2.39 -23.13
C LYS A 398 1.00 -1.95 -21.91
N VAL A 399 1.59 -1.13 -21.04
CA VAL A 399 0.94 -0.56 -19.85
C VAL A 399 -0.26 0.28 -20.27
N ASN A 400 -1.41 0.04 -19.64
CA ASN A 400 -2.64 0.79 -19.86
C ASN A 400 -2.76 1.91 -18.82
N TYR A 401 -2.47 3.13 -19.26
CA TYR A 401 -2.53 4.33 -18.42
C TYR A 401 -3.98 4.80 -18.22
N GLU A 402 -4.41 4.94 -16.96
CA GLU A 402 -5.77 5.33 -16.58
C GLU A 402 -5.74 6.60 -15.71
N PRO A 403 -6.71 7.52 -15.82
CA PRO A 403 -7.87 7.45 -16.70
C PRO A 403 -7.48 7.82 -18.14
N GLN A 404 -8.03 7.11 -19.13
CA GLN A 404 -7.75 7.40 -20.54
C GLN A 404 -8.02 8.86 -20.96
N ALA A 405 -8.89 9.56 -20.23
CA ALA A 405 -9.16 10.99 -20.45
C ALA A 405 -7.92 11.87 -20.33
N TYR A 406 -6.93 11.47 -19.53
CA TYR A 406 -5.67 12.21 -19.40
C TYR A 406 -4.75 12.06 -20.61
N LEU A 407 -4.96 11.04 -21.45
CA LEU A 407 -4.15 10.80 -22.64
C LEU A 407 -4.58 11.62 -23.86
N LEU A 408 -5.70 12.34 -23.75
CA LEU A 408 -6.26 13.17 -24.81
C LEU A 408 -5.89 14.66 -24.68
N MET A 409 -5.18 15.02 -23.60
CA MET A 409 -4.64 16.35 -23.34
C MET A 409 -3.21 16.43 -23.84
#